data_AF-A0A2A9GN28-F1
#
_entry.id   AF-A0A2A9GN28-F1
#
_cell.length_a   1.000
_cell.length_b   1.000
_cell.length_c   1.000
_cell.angle_alpha   90.00
_cell.angle_beta   90.00
_cell.angle_gamma   90.00
#
_symmetry.space_group_name_H-M   'P 1'
#
loop_
_entity.id
_entity.type
_entity.pdbx_description
1 polymer ?
#
loop_
_entity_poly.entity_id
_entity_poly.type
_entity_poly.pdbx_seq_one_letter_code
_entity_poly.pdbx_strand_id
1 'polypeptide(L)'
;MRMFEKTMDTQEVAVAAIGAARELADAMKKAPFEKLSRHELRPSFEAGEILLDQSSEDLDALVELVLEMLEELAPGYREIALAYDTDGYQFSDSLAEATRRVWARLDVFRALRQRLLDYMDAERLLFRLNLMAIERQRL
;
A
#
# COMPACT_ATOMS: atom_id res chain seq x y z
N MET A 1 30.48 -16.13 -3.29
CA MET A 1 29.21 -16.42 -4.00
C MET A 1 28.14 -15.64 -3.26
N ARG A 2 27.76 -14.45 -3.74
CA ARG A 2 26.66 -13.69 -3.13
C ARG A 2 25.38 -14.40 -3.52
N MET A 3 24.67 -14.98 -2.55
CA MET A 3 23.31 -15.45 -2.75
C MET A 3 22.51 -14.21 -3.13
N PHE A 4 22.12 -14.11 -4.41
CA PHE A 4 21.01 -13.26 -4.77
C PHE A 4 19.82 -13.82 -4.00
N GLU A 5 19.40 -13.12 -2.95
CA GLU A 5 18.10 -13.33 -2.33
C GLU A 5 17.10 -13.46 -3.47
N LYS A 6 16.24 -14.48 -3.36
CA LYS A 6 15.21 -14.78 -4.34
C LYS A 6 14.33 -13.54 -4.45
N THR A 7 14.66 -12.65 -5.39
CA THR A 7 13.89 -11.44 -5.70
C THR A 7 12.50 -11.93 -6.04
N MET A 8 11.50 -11.51 -5.26
CA MET A 8 10.11 -11.83 -5.58
C MET A 8 9.88 -11.47 -7.04
N ASP A 9 9.36 -12.42 -7.81
CA ASP A 9 8.94 -12.16 -9.18
C ASP A 9 7.81 -11.11 -9.14
N THR A 10 7.69 -10.24 -10.14
CA THR A 10 6.64 -9.21 -10.26
C THR A 10 5.26 -9.81 -9.99
N GLN A 11 5.04 -11.07 -10.39
CA GLN A 11 3.83 -11.84 -10.10
C GLN A 11 3.61 -12.09 -8.59
N GLU A 12 4.65 -12.46 -7.85
CA GLU A 12 4.56 -12.70 -6.41
C GLU A 12 4.22 -11.40 -5.65
N VAL A 13 4.82 -10.27 -6.04
CA VAL A 13 4.52 -8.96 -5.45
C VAL A 13 3.09 -8.53 -5.79
N ALA A 14 2.63 -8.76 -7.01
CA ALA A 14 1.26 -8.47 -7.42
C ALA A 14 0.24 -9.26 -6.58
N VAL A 15 0.46 -10.56 -6.38
CA VAL A 15 -0.40 -11.40 -5.54
C VAL A 15 -0.41 -10.91 -4.08
N ALA A 16 0.75 -10.56 -3.53
CA ALA A 16 0.85 -10.01 -2.18
C ALA A 16 0.10 -8.66 -2.06
N ALA A 17 0.25 -7.77 -3.05
CA ALA A 17 -0.41 -6.47 -3.06
C ALA A 17 -1.95 -6.62 -3.16
N ILE A 18 -2.45 -7.55 -3.97
CA ILE A 18 -3.89 -7.89 -4.03
C ILE A 18 -4.39 -8.40 -2.68
N GLY A 19 -3.62 -9.28 -2.03
CA GLY A 19 -3.94 -9.77 -0.69
C GLY A 19 -4.05 -8.62 0.32
N ALA A 20 -3.03 -7.75 0.37
CA ALA A 20 -3.00 -6.60 1.26
C ALA A 20 -4.15 -5.60 1.00
N ALA A 21 -4.53 -5.37 -0.27
CA ALA A 21 -5.65 -4.52 -0.63
C ALA A 21 -6.98 -5.05 -0.05
N ARG A 22 -7.21 -6.36 -0.15
CA ARG A 22 -8.41 -7.00 0.40
C ARG A 22 -8.43 -6.97 1.92
N GLU A 23 -7.30 -7.23 2.56
CA GLU A 23 -7.18 -7.13 4.01
C GLU A 23 -7.41 -5.70 4.52
N LEU A 24 -6.94 -4.70 3.79
CA LEU A 24 -7.22 -3.29 4.06
C LEU A 24 -8.73 -3.01 3.94
N ALA A 25 -9.38 -3.45 2.86
CA ALA A 25 -10.82 -3.29 2.69
C ALA A 25 -11.63 -3.94 3.83
N ASP A 26 -11.18 -5.09 4.32
CA ASP A 26 -11.80 -5.77 5.46
C ASP A 26 -11.53 -5.09 6.81
N ALA A 27 -10.35 -4.49 7.00
CA ALA A 27 -10.08 -3.65 8.16
C ALA A 27 -10.98 -2.40 8.13
N MET A 28 -11.17 -1.79 6.95
CA MET A 28 -12.04 -0.63 6.78
C MET A 28 -13.51 -0.93 7.03
N LYS A 29 -13.98 -2.17 6.82
CA LYS A 29 -15.35 -2.58 7.22
C LYS A 29 -15.58 -2.52 8.72
N LYS A 30 -14.52 -2.74 9.51
CA LYS A 30 -14.59 -2.91 10.97
C LYS A 30 -14.35 -1.60 11.72
N ALA A 31 -13.71 -0.63 11.08
CA ALA A 31 -13.54 0.71 11.62
C ALA A 31 -14.79 1.56 11.30
N PRO A 32 -15.33 2.33 12.26
CA PRO A 32 -16.52 3.13 12.06
C PRO A 32 -16.15 4.44 11.35
N PHE A 33 -15.81 4.33 10.06
CA PHE A 33 -15.57 5.45 9.16
C PHE A 33 -16.88 6.16 8.73
N GLU A 34 -17.91 6.18 9.59
CA GLU A 34 -19.26 6.65 9.27
C GLU A 34 -19.32 8.13 8.84
N LYS A 35 -18.23 8.90 9.06
CA LYS A 35 -18.09 10.30 8.63
C LYS A 35 -17.33 10.50 7.32
N LEU A 36 -16.84 9.45 6.65
CA LEU A 36 -15.86 9.60 5.56
C LEU A 36 -16.37 9.06 4.23
N SER A 37 -16.28 9.89 3.20
CA SER A 37 -16.66 9.56 1.80
C SER A 37 -15.85 8.40 1.18
N ARG A 38 -15.00 7.75 1.97
CA ARG A 38 -14.04 6.73 1.57
C ARG A 38 -14.61 5.31 1.59
N HIS A 39 -15.86 5.11 2.01
CA HIS A 39 -16.58 3.86 1.74
C HIS A 39 -16.59 3.53 0.23
N GLU A 40 -16.53 4.56 -0.61
CA GLU A 40 -16.44 4.47 -2.08
C GLU A 40 -15.12 3.87 -2.56
N LEU A 41 -14.03 3.94 -1.78
CA LEU A 41 -12.74 3.35 -2.14
C LEU A 41 -12.69 1.83 -1.89
N ARG A 42 -13.54 1.30 -1.00
CA ARG A 42 -13.53 -0.13 -0.66
C ARG A 42 -13.76 -1.03 -1.89
N PRO A 43 -14.75 -0.78 -2.76
CA PRO A 43 -14.89 -1.50 -4.03
C PRO A 43 -13.62 -1.48 -4.88
N SER A 44 -12.92 -0.33 -4.94
CA SER A 44 -11.69 -0.18 -5.73
C SER A 44 -10.54 -1.03 -5.17
N PHE A 45 -10.42 -1.12 -3.83
CA PHE A 45 -9.46 -2.03 -3.18
C PHE A 45 -9.82 -3.51 -3.38
N GLU A 46 -11.10 -3.87 -3.30
CA GLU A 46 -11.56 -5.26 -3.49
C GLU A 46 -11.37 -5.72 -4.95
N ALA A 47 -11.62 -4.83 -5.91
CA ALA A 47 -11.43 -5.04 -7.34
C ALA A 47 -9.96 -4.97 -7.79
N GLY A 48 -9.09 -4.36 -6.96
CA GLY A 48 -7.67 -4.17 -7.27
C GLY A 48 -7.38 -3.03 -8.26
N GLU A 49 -8.36 -2.18 -8.55
CA GLU A 49 -8.23 -1.06 -9.50
C GLU A 49 -7.15 -0.06 -9.06
N ILE A 50 -7.03 0.14 -7.75
CA ILE A 50 -6.09 1.10 -7.14
C ILE A 50 -4.62 0.63 -7.20
N LEU A 51 -4.37 -0.63 -7.57
CA LEU A 51 -3.01 -1.20 -7.66
C LEU A 51 -2.17 -0.55 -8.76
N LEU A 52 -2.80 -0.23 -9.89
CA LEU A 52 -2.13 0.23 -11.10
C LEU A 52 -2.47 1.68 -11.45
N ASP A 53 -3.37 2.31 -10.70
CA ASP A 53 -3.56 3.76 -10.80
C ASP A 53 -2.21 4.44 -10.56
N GLN A 54 -1.82 5.39 -11.39
CA GLN A 54 -0.58 6.16 -11.18
C GLN A 54 -0.83 7.35 -10.26
N SER A 55 -2.08 7.80 -10.15
CA SER A 55 -2.47 8.81 -9.17
C SER A 55 -2.41 8.20 -7.77
N SER A 56 -1.70 8.85 -6.85
CA SER A 56 -1.72 8.50 -5.42
C SER A 56 -2.72 9.33 -4.63
N GLU A 57 -3.49 10.22 -5.27
CA GLU A 57 -4.34 11.21 -4.60
C GLU A 57 -5.35 10.56 -3.63
N ASP A 58 -6.05 9.51 -4.08
CA ASP A 58 -7.00 8.79 -3.23
C ASP A 58 -6.32 8.01 -2.10
N LEU A 59 -5.09 7.58 -2.31
CA LEU A 59 -4.33 6.84 -1.31
C LEU A 59 -3.75 7.79 -0.25
N ASP A 60 -3.21 8.92 -0.67
CA ASP A 60 -2.61 9.93 0.19
C ASP A 60 -3.68 10.62 1.03
N ALA A 61 -4.85 10.89 0.46
CA ALA A 61 -5.93 11.48 1.22
C ALA A 61 -6.64 10.44 2.14
N LEU A 62 -6.48 9.14 1.90
CA LEU A 62 -6.85 8.10 2.89
C LEU A 62 -5.82 8.02 4.03
N VAL A 63 -4.53 8.18 3.72
CA VAL A 63 -3.45 8.23 4.72
C VAL A 63 -3.66 9.38 5.69
N GLU A 64 -3.81 10.60 5.17
CA GLU A 64 -3.98 11.79 6.01
C GLU A 64 -5.17 11.64 6.95
N LEU A 65 -6.27 11.11 6.43
CA LEU A 65 -7.47 10.87 7.20
C LEU A 65 -7.28 9.88 8.35
N VAL A 66 -6.66 8.73 8.06
CA VAL A 66 -6.42 7.71 9.09
C VAL A 66 -5.50 8.26 10.18
N LEU A 67 -4.50 9.05 9.80
CA LEU A 67 -3.58 9.71 10.73
C LEU A 67 -4.27 10.80 11.57
N GLU A 68 -5.14 11.62 10.97
CA GLU A 68 -5.95 12.61 11.70
C GLU A 68 -6.85 11.93 12.74
N MET A 69 -7.57 10.87 12.34
CA MET A 69 -8.41 10.12 13.28
C MET A 69 -7.59 9.49 14.41
N LEU A 70 -6.40 8.97 14.12
CA LEU A 70 -5.52 8.43 15.16
C LEU A 70 -5.03 9.51 16.13
N GLU A 71 -4.71 10.69 15.64
CA GLU A 71 -4.30 11.83 16.48
C GLU A 71 -5.44 12.31 17.38
N GLU A 72 -6.68 12.35 16.87
CA GLU A 72 -7.86 12.70 17.67
C GLU A 72 -8.14 11.67 18.78
N LEU A 73 -7.99 10.38 18.46
CA LEU A 73 -8.25 9.28 19.40
C LEU A 73 -7.11 9.07 20.40
N ALA A 74 -5.87 9.34 19.98
CA ALA A 74 -4.64 9.17 20.73
C ALA A 74 -3.63 10.27 20.37
N PRO A 75 -3.64 11.41 21.07
CA PRO A 75 -2.73 12.52 20.79
C PRO A 75 -1.26 12.10 20.84
N GLY A 76 -0.47 12.54 19.87
CA GLY A 76 0.93 12.16 19.65
C GLY A 76 1.12 10.87 18.86
N TYR A 77 0.06 10.11 18.58
CA TYR A 77 0.19 8.85 17.85
C TYR A 77 0.53 9.05 16.37
N ARG A 78 0.20 10.20 15.78
CA ARG A 78 0.57 10.50 14.38
C ARG A 78 2.09 10.41 14.16
N GLU A 79 2.88 10.96 15.08
CA GLU A 79 4.35 10.93 14.97
C GLU A 79 4.88 9.49 15.09
N ILE A 80 4.29 8.69 15.99
CA ILE A 80 4.63 7.27 16.20
C ILE A 80 4.29 6.46 14.95
N ALA A 81 3.10 6.68 14.37
CA ALA A 81 2.62 6.01 13.17
C ALA A 81 3.53 6.26 11.97
N LEU A 82 4.00 7.49 11.79
CA LEU A 82 4.92 7.87 10.71
C LEU A 82 6.35 7.36 10.92
N ALA A 83 6.75 7.06 12.16
CA ALA A 83 8.05 6.49 12.49
C ALA A 83 8.13 4.96 12.29
N TYR A 84 7.05 4.32 11.80
CA TYR A 84 6.93 2.87 11.55
C TYR A 84 7.06 1.97 12.79
N ASP A 85 6.92 2.50 14.01
CA ASP A 85 7.04 1.74 15.26
C ASP A 85 5.67 1.48 15.89
N THR A 86 4.79 0.75 15.19
CA THR A 86 3.41 0.49 15.66
C THR A 86 3.07 -0.99 15.87
N ASP A 87 4.00 -1.90 15.57
CA ASP A 87 3.77 -3.35 15.66
C ASP A 87 3.58 -3.86 17.10
N GLY A 88 4.04 -3.10 18.10
CA GLY A 88 3.91 -3.43 19.53
C GLY A 88 2.82 -2.66 20.27
N TYR A 89 2.18 -1.67 19.65
CA TYR A 89 1.26 -0.77 20.35
C TYR A 89 -0.19 -1.21 20.13
N GLN A 90 -0.87 -1.58 21.22
CA GLN A 90 -2.28 -1.95 21.20
C GLN A 90 -3.08 -0.93 22.01
N PHE A 91 -4.20 -0.47 21.44
CA PHE A 91 -5.13 0.37 22.17
C PHE A 91 -6.14 -0.49 22.94
N SER A 92 -6.45 -0.08 24.17
CA SER A 92 -7.56 -0.65 24.95
C SER A 92 -8.92 -0.21 24.42
N ASP A 93 -8.98 0.97 23.80
CA ASP A 93 -10.18 1.48 23.15
C ASP A 93 -10.38 0.79 21.79
N SER A 94 -11.59 0.28 21.56
CA SER A 94 -11.91 -0.51 20.36
C SER A 94 -11.87 0.29 19.07
N LEU A 95 -12.21 1.58 19.13
CA LEU A 95 -12.19 2.48 17.98
C LEU A 95 -10.75 2.82 17.61
N ALA A 96 -9.94 3.24 18.58
CA ALA A 96 -8.52 3.50 18.37
C ALA A 96 -7.78 2.27 17.81
N GLU A 97 -8.06 1.08 18.34
CA GLU A 97 -7.45 -0.16 17.83
C GLU A 97 -7.92 -0.52 16.41
N ALA A 98 -9.19 -0.29 16.09
CA ALA A 98 -9.70 -0.51 14.73
C ALA A 98 -9.03 0.44 13.72
N THR A 99 -8.90 1.72 14.05
CA THR A 99 -8.23 2.72 13.21
C THR A 99 -6.73 2.41 13.06
N ARG A 100 -6.06 1.97 14.14
CA ARG A 100 -4.65 1.54 14.09
C ARG A 100 -4.45 0.36 13.14
N ARG A 101 -5.35 -0.62 13.16
CA ARG A 101 -5.29 -1.77 12.24
C ARG A 101 -5.45 -1.35 10.79
N VAL A 102 -6.30 -0.35 10.52
CA VAL A 102 -6.43 0.21 9.17
C VAL A 102 -5.12 0.87 8.74
N TRP A 103 -4.49 1.67 9.62
CA TRP A 103 -3.17 2.25 9.35
C TRP A 103 -2.13 1.18 9.00
N ALA A 104 -1.99 0.16 9.84
CA ALA A 104 -1.01 -0.91 9.62
C ALA A 104 -1.22 -1.64 8.27
N ARG A 105 -2.48 -1.91 7.89
CA ARG A 105 -2.78 -2.55 6.60
C ARG A 105 -2.58 -1.60 5.42
N LEU A 106 -2.90 -0.33 5.60
CA LEU A 106 -2.71 0.71 4.60
C LEU A 106 -1.22 0.88 4.28
N ASP A 107 -0.38 0.91 5.29
CA ASP A 107 1.07 1.06 5.14
C ASP A 107 1.69 -0.13 4.38
N VAL A 108 1.34 -1.35 4.78
CA VAL A 108 1.74 -2.59 4.08
C VAL A 108 1.29 -2.56 2.62
N PHE A 109 0.04 -2.17 2.36
CA PHE A 109 -0.49 -2.07 1.01
C PHE A 109 0.29 -1.04 0.17
N ARG A 110 0.57 0.15 0.72
CA ARG A 110 1.35 1.21 0.04
C ARG A 110 2.74 0.72 -0.35
N ALA A 111 3.43 0.06 0.59
CA ALA A 111 4.77 -0.48 0.34
C ALA A 111 4.77 -1.53 -0.78
N LEU A 112 3.79 -2.44 -0.79
CA LEU A 112 3.66 -3.47 -1.83
C LEU A 112 3.30 -2.87 -3.19
N ARG A 113 2.37 -1.91 -3.22
CA ARG A 113 1.98 -1.20 -4.45
C ARG A 113 3.17 -0.46 -5.05
N GLN A 114 3.95 0.27 -4.25
CA GLN A 114 5.13 0.98 -4.75
C GLN A 114 6.15 0.01 -5.36
N ARG A 115 6.43 -1.11 -4.67
CA ARG A 115 7.31 -2.15 -5.21
C ARG A 115 6.82 -2.72 -6.54
N LEU A 116 5.51 -2.93 -6.68
CA LEU A 116 4.92 -3.41 -7.92
C LEU A 116 5.11 -2.41 -9.06
N LEU A 117 4.87 -1.12 -8.83
CA LEU A 117 5.10 -0.05 -9.81
C LEU A 117 6.57 0.03 -10.21
N ASP A 118 7.48 -0.04 -9.24
CA ASP A 118 8.93 -0.01 -9.49
C ASP A 118 9.38 -1.19 -10.36
N TYR A 119 8.86 -2.40 -10.10
CA TYR A 119 9.14 -3.59 -10.91
C TYR A 119 8.59 -3.48 -12.32
N MET A 120 7.37 -2.97 -12.50
CA MET A 120 6.80 -2.75 -13.82
C MET A 120 7.62 -1.74 -14.63
N ASP A 121 8.09 -0.66 -14.01
CA ASP A 121 8.91 0.33 -14.70
C ASP A 121 10.33 -0.20 -15.02
N ALA A 122 10.90 -1.04 -14.16
CA ALA A 122 12.14 -1.75 -14.44
C ALA A 122 12.00 -2.71 -15.63
N GLU A 123 10.92 -3.50 -15.70
CA GLU A 123 10.63 -4.38 -16.83
C GLU A 123 10.48 -3.60 -18.14
N ARG A 124 9.76 -2.48 -18.12
CA ARG A 124 9.63 -1.57 -19.28
C ARG A 124 10.97 -1.00 -19.73
N LEU A 125 11.87 -0.68 -18.80
CA LEU A 125 13.20 -0.18 -19.12
C LEU A 125 14.06 -1.27 -19.76
N LEU A 126 14.06 -2.49 -19.19
CA LEU A 126 14.78 -3.64 -19.76
C LEU A 126 14.31 -3.97 -21.17
N PHE A 127 13.00 -3.94 -21.40
CA PHE A 127 12.44 -4.16 -22.73
C PHE A 127 12.93 -3.12 -23.75
N ARG A 128 12.94 -1.83 -23.39
CA ARG A 128 13.47 -0.76 -24.25
C ARG A 128 14.95 -0.94 -24.56
N LEU A 129 15.76 -1.30 -23.57
CA LEU A 129 17.20 -1.54 -23.76
C LEU A 129 17.45 -2.73 -24.70
N ASN A 130 16.69 -3.81 -24.55
CA ASN A 130 16.79 -4.98 -25.43
C ASN A 130 16.41 -4.64 -26.88
N LEU A 131 15.36 -3.85 -27.09
CA LEU A 131 14.99 -3.39 -28.43
C LEU A 131 16.13 -2.57 -29.08
N MET A 132 16.71 -1.61 -28.35
CA MET A 132 17.83 -0.81 -28.85
C MET A 132 19.07 -1.66 -29.18
N ALA A 133 19.35 -2.69 -28.38
CA ALA A 133 20.45 -3.62 -28.63
C ALA A 133 20.23 -4.43 -29.92
N ILE A 134 19.01 -4.91 -30.15
CA ILE A 134 18.63 -5.61 -31.38
C ILE A 134 18.75 -4.68 -32.61
N GLU A 135 18.29 -3.43 -32.49
CA GLU A 135 18.38 -2.44 -33.57
C GLU A 135 19.84 -2.10 -33.91
N ARG A 136 20.72 -1.96 -32.90
CA ARG A 136 22.16 -1.74 -33.12
C ARG A 136 22.87 -2.92 -33.79
N GLN A 137 22.41 -4.15 -33.58
CA GLN A 137 23.00 -5.34 -34.24
C GLN A 137 22.56 -5.50 -35.70
N ARG A 138 21.53 -4.76 -36.13
CA ARG A 138 21.03 -4.76 -37.52
C ARG A 138 21.66 -3.67 -38.40
N LEU A 139 22.42 -2.75 -37.80
CA LEU A 139 23.21 -1.70 -38.48
C LEU A 139 24.66 -2.13 -38.62
#